data_AF-A0A2M8DUC9-F1
#
_entry.id   AF-A0A2M8DUC9-F1
#
_cell.length_a   1.000
_cell.length_b   1.000
_cell.length_c   1.000
_cell.angle_alpha   90.00
_cell.angle_beta   90.00
_cell.angle_gamma   90.00
#
_symmetry.space_group_name_H-M   'P 1'
#
loop_
_entity.id
_entity.type
_entity.pdbx_description
1 polymer ?
#
loop_
_entity_poly.entity_id
_entity_poly.type
_entity_poly.pdbx_seq_one_letter_code
_entity_poly.pdbx_strand_id
1 'polypeptide(L)'
;MRPINSMIEFKQIIGRGTRLYDGKDYFTIYDFVKAHHLFNDPEWDGEPAEVDNGGDKAFPPIEAKPQPDAKQPRPEYEAQQKVRVRLRDGKERNIRHISVTTFWGPDGKPISAAEFLMLLFGQLPEFFKDEDELRALWSLPDTRKKLLEGLAEKGFGKDQLVEMQKIIDAENSDLFDVLAHVAFAMQPISRKERAASAHSEIHEHFSDKQQAFLDFVLAHYVQEGVDELEQEKLTKLLRLKYQDSIPDAVADLGGDIGAIRNLFFGFQRYLYQPSGGAAR
;
A
#
# COMPACT_ATOMS: atom_id res chain seq x y z
N MET A 1 -18.68 24.36 12.26
CA MET A 1 -19.26 23.22 13.00
C MET A 1 -20.57 23.67 13.63
N ARG A 2 -21.58 22.80 13.70
CA ARG A 2 -22.94 23.17 14.13
C ARG A 2 -23.18 22.69 15.57
N PRO A 3 -23.58 23.57 16.51
CA PRO A 3 -24.05 23.13 17.83
C PRO A 3 -25.37 22.36 17.69
N ILE A 4 -25.52 21.27 18.45
CA ILE A 4 -26.71 20.41 18.44
C ILE A 4 -27.59 20.82 19.62
N ASN A 5 -28.83 21.22 19.34
CA ASN A 5 -29.69 21.85 20.34
C ASN A 5 -30.76 20.91 20.91
N SER A 6 -30.83 19.65 20.44
CA SER A 6 -31.78 18.67 20.96
C SER A 6 -31.26 17.23 20.84
N MET A 7 -31.72 16.39 21.75
CA MET A 7 -31.46 14.94 21.74
C MET A 7 -31.94 14.28 20.44
N ILE A 8 -33.08 14.72 19.90
CA ILE A 8 -33.65 14.17 18.66
C ILE A 8 -32.72 14.46 17.47
N GLU A 9 -32.18 15.69 17.39
CA GLU A 9 -31.21 16.06 16.36
C GLU A 9 -29.90 15.27 16.50
N PHE A 10 -29.40 15.08 17.73
CA PHE A 10 -28.22 14.27 18.01
C PHE A 10 -28.40 12.82 17.49
N LYS A 11 -29.49 12.16 17.90
CA LYS A 11 -29.78 10.77 17.49
C LYS A 11 -30.04 10.63 15.99
N GLN A 12 -30.61 11.65 15.33
CA GLN A 12 -30.75 11.67 13.87
C GLN A 12 -29.41 11.80 13.14
N ILE A 13 -28.43 12.51 13.71
CA ILE A 13 -27.08 12.62 13.15
C ILE A 13 -26.35 11.27 13.25
N ILE A 14 -26.36 10.64 14.43
CA ILE A 14 -25.74 9.33 14.65
C ILE A 14 -26.42 8.25 13.80
N GLY A 15 -27.75 8.26 13.72
CA GLY A 15 -28.53 7.28 12.95
C GLY A 15 -28.27 7.29 11.44
N ARG A 16 -27.58 8.31 10.90
CA ARG A 16 -27.10 8.27 9.51
C ARG A 16 -25.89 7.34 9.35
N GLY A 17 -25.09 7.19 10.40
CA GLY A 17 -23.92 6.31 10.45
C GLY A 17 -24.25 4.85 10.77
N THR A 18 -25.41 4.54 11.34
CA THR A 18 -25.77 3.17 11.77
C THR A 18 -26.30 2.26 10.65
N ARG A 19 -26.45 2.78 9.41
CA ARG A 19 -26.86 1.95 8.26
C ARG A 19 -25.77 0.94 7.92
N LEU A 20 -26.18 -0.32 7.80
CA LEU A 20 -25.31 -1.46 7.45
C LEU A 20 -25.15 -1.57 5.93
N TYR A 21 -23.94 -1.86 5.50
CA TYR A 21 -23.58 -2.22 4.12
C TYR A 21 -22.42 -3.20 4.15
N ASP A 22 -22.33 -4.08 3.15
CA ASP A 22 -21.21 -5.03 3.05
C ASP A 22 -19.89 -4.26 2.96
N GLY A 23 -18.94 -4.64 3.81
CA GLY A 23 -17.65 -3.94 3.96
C GLY A 23 -17.64 -2.80 4.98
N LYS A 24 -18.65 -2.69 5.85
CA LYS A 24 -18.67 -1.74 6.98
C LYS A 24 -18.83 -2.41 8.33
N ASP A 25 -17.75 -2.39 9.11
CA ASP A 25 -17.77 -2.96 10.45
C ASP A 25 -18.02 -1.90 11.54
N TYR A 26 -17.72 -0.62 11.26
CA TYR A 26 -17.96 0.48 12.20
C TYR A 26 -18.11 1.84 11.49
N PHE A 27 -18.44 2.87 12.25
CA PHE A 27 -18.35 4.27 11.84
C PHE A 27 -17.81 5.09 13.01
N THR A 28 -17.07 6.16 12.71
CA THR A 28 -16.44 6.99 13.74
C THR A 28 -17.17 8.33 13.84
N ILE A 29 -17.47 8.73 15.07
CA ILE A 29 -18.08 10.03 15.38
C ILE A 29 -16.99 10.92 15.97
N TYR A 30 -16.67 12.01 15.28
CA TYR A 30 -15.78 13.04 15.80
C TYR A 30 -16.61 14.21 16.33
N ASP A 31 -16.68 14.33 17.65
CA ASP A 31 -17.40 15.41 18.33
C ASP A 31 -16.45 16.48 18.85
N PHE A 32 -16.43 17.61 18.15
CA PHE A 32 -15.56 18.75 18.45
C PHE A 32 -16.21 19.80 19.37
N VAL A 33 -17.51 19.66 19.63
CA VAL A 33 -18.27 20.60 20.48
C VAL A 33 -18.71 19.96 21.78
N LYS A 34 -18.25 18.73 22.06
CA LYS A 34 -18.53 17.96 23.28
C LYS A 34 -20.03 17.74 23.53
N ALA A 35 -20.83 17.67 22.46
CA ALA A 35 -22.27 17.40 22.52
C ALA A 35 -22.61 16.02 23.13
N HIS A 36 -21.74 15.01 22.97
CA HIS A 36 -21.96 13.67 23.53
C HIS A 36 -22.16 13.66 25.05
N HIS A 37 -21.57 14.60 25.80
CA HIS A 37 -21.78 14.70 27.26
C HIS A 37 -23.21 15.14 27.63
N LEU A 38 -23.90 15.87 26.76
CA LEU A 38 -25.25 16.37 27.01
C LEU A 38 -26.33 15.32 26.67
N PHE A 39 -25.97 14.28 25.92
CA PHE A 39 -26.91 13.39 25.26
C PHE A 39 -26.55 11.90 25.40
N ASN A 40 -25.68 11.55 26.36
CA ASN A 40 -25.32 10.17 26.67
C ASN A 40 -26.55 9.42 27.24
N ASP A 41 -27.02 8.39 26.54
CA ASP A 41 -28.14 7.55 26.92
C ASP A 41 -27.68 6.09 27.08
N PRO A 42 -27.21 5.68 28.27
CA PRO A 42 -26.57 4.38 28.49
C PRO A 42 -27.45 3.17 28.18
N GLU A 43 -28.78 3.29 28.30
CA GLU A 43 -29.72 2.21 27.97
C GLU A 43 -29.87 2.00 26.44
N TRP A 44 -29.48 3.00 25.63
CA TRP A 44 -29.64 2.99 24.17
C TRP A 44 -28.30 2.91 23.41
N ASP A 45 -27.27 3.62 23.88
CA ASP A 45 -25.96 3.73 23.23
C ASP A 45 -25.02 2.53 23.52
N GLY A 46 -25.30 1.76 24.58
CA GLY A 46 -24.42 0.70 25.07
C GLY A 46 -23.20 1.26 25.82
N GLU A 47 -22.37 0.37 26.38
CA GLU A 47 -21.19 0.80 27.14
C GLU A 47 -20.12 1.39 26.21
N PRO A 48 -19.67 2.65 26.44
CA PRO A 48 -18.53 3.21 25.72
C PRO A 48 -17.28 2.40 26.05
N ALA A 49 -16.49 2.03 25.05
CA ALA A 49 -15.17 1.46 25.29
C ALA A 49 -14.31 2.49 26.05
N GLU A 50 -13.78 2.11 27.22
CA GLU A 50 -13.02 3.01 28.09
C GLU A 50 -11.78 3.57 27.36
N VAL A 51 -11.68 4.89 27.30
CA VAL A 51 -10.45 5.61 26.98
C VAL A 51 -9.79 6.01 28.31
N ASP A 52 -8.65 5.39 28.62
CA ASP A 52 -7.88 5.64 29.83
C ASP A 52 -7.45 7.12 29.90
N ASN A 53 -8.09 7.88 30.81
CA ASN A 53 -7.72 9.24 31.15
C ASN A 53 -7.47 9.29 32.66
N GLY A 54 -6.22 9.06 33.06
CA GLY A 54 -5.81 9.07 34.46
C GLY A 54 -6.12 10.39 35.19
N GLY A 55 -6.88 10.27 36.29
CA GLY A 55 -6.64 10.95 37.57
C GLY A 55 -6.96 12.44 37.69
N ASP A 56 -8.10 12.74 38.32
CA ASP A 56 -8.53 14.03 38.85
C ASP A 56 -7.46 14.76 39.69
N LYS A 57 -7.03 15.95 39.24
CA LYS A 57 -6.60 17.04 40.13
C LYS A 57 -7.24 18.34 39.65
N ALA A 58 -8.10 18.90 40.51
CA ALA A 58 -8.80 20.16 40.28
C ALA A 58 -7.81 21.34 40.13
N PHE A 59 -7.96 22.13 39.08
CA PHE A 59 -7.25 23.40 38.90
C PHE A 59 -8.09 24.57 39.44
N PRO A 60 -7.50 25.53 40.17
CA PRO A 60 -8.18 26.73 40.64
C PRO A 60 -8.48 27.72 39.48
N PRO A 61 -9.41 28.68 39.66
CA PRO A 61 -9.79 29.62 38.60
C PRO A 61 -8.62 30.51 38.18
N ILE A 62 -8.30 30.55 36.90
CA ILE A 62 -7.25 31.43 36.34
C ILE A 62 -7.87 32.80 36.04
N GLU A 63 -7.36 33.84 36.70
CA GLU A 63 -7.64 35.24 36.37
C GLU A 63 -7.21 35.57 34.93
N ALA A 64 -8.03 36.34 34.22
CA ALA A 64 -7.82 36.71 32.83
C ALA A 64 -6.54 37.53 32.63
N LYS A 65 -5.53 36.93 31.97
CA LYS A 65 -4.38 37.67 31.43
C LYS A 65 -4.69 38.20 30.02
N PRO A 66 -4.06 39.31 29.59
CA PRO A 66 -4.34 39.95 28.31
C PRO A 66 -4.10 38.99 27.14
N GLN A 67 -4.96 39.06 26.13
CA GLN A 67 -4.90 38.22 24.92
C GLN A 67 -3.50 38.31 24.27
N PRO A 68 -2.80 37.19 24.05
CA PRO A 68 -1.61 37.21 23.23
C PRO A 68 -2.02 37.36 21.76
N ASP A 69 -1.25 38.16 21.03
CA ASP A 69 -1.42 38.43 19.60
C ASP A 69 -1.78 37.16 18.82
N ALA A 70 -2.75 37.31 17.91
CA ALA A 70 -3.20 36.26 17.01
C ALA A 70 -2.00 35.67 16.26
N LYS A 71 -1.51 34.51 16.71
CA LYS A 71 -0.59 33.70 15.94
C LYS A 71 -1.34 33.28 14.69
N GLN A 72 -0.83 33.71 13.53
CA GLN A 72 -1.23 33.16 12.24
C GLN A 72 -1.23 31.62 12.35
N PRO A 73 -2.20 30.91 11.71
CA PRO A 73 -2.25 29.47 11.79
C PRO A 73 -0.91 28.91 11.34
N ARG A 74 -0.20 28.24 12.26
CA ARG A 74 0.95 27.43 11.87
C ARG A 74 0.43 26.36 10.92
N PRO A 75 1.07 26.11 9.77
CA PRO A 75 0.85 24.89 9.04
C PRO A 75 1.53 23.78 9.85
N GLU A 76 0.90 23.34 10.93
CA GLU A 76 1.35 22.18 11.71
C GLU A 76 0.90 20.93 10.94
N TYR A 77 1.47 20.71 9.76
CA TYR A 77 1.79 19.35 9.36
C TYR A 77 2.91 18.94 10.30
N GLU A 78 2.57 18.30 11.42
CA GLU A 78 3.57 17.65 12.25
C GLU A 78 4.45 16.82 11.33
N ALA A 79 5.74 17.13 11.28
CA ALA A 79 6.69 16.40 10.47
C ALA A 79 6.60 14.92 10.89
N GLN A 80 6.04 14.10 10.00
CA GLN A 80 5.85 12.67 10.22
C GLN A 80 7.17 12.08 10.71
N GLN A 81 7.20 11.61 11.96
CA GLN A 81 8.43 11.15 12.56
C GLN A 81 8.87 9.86 11.87
N LYS A 82 9.99 9.93 11.15
CA LYS A 82 10.68 8.74 10.63
C LYS A 82 11.18 7.91 11.80
N VAL A 83 10.57 6.75 12.02
CA VAL A 83 11.03 5.77 13.00
C VAL A 83 11.91 4.74 12.29
N ARG A 84 13.01 4.37 12.94
CA ARG A 84 13.91 3.33 12.45
C ARG A 84 13.68 2.06 13.24
N VAL A 85 13.34 0.98 12.54
CA VAL A 85 13.19 -0.35 13.12
C VAL A 85 14.43 -1.15 12.80
N ARG A 86 15.16 -1.60 13.83
CA ARG A 86 16.33 -2.48 13.65
C ARG A 86 15.88 -3.94 13.69
N LEU A 87 16.20 -4.68 12.63
CA LEU A 87 15.83 -6.10 12.51
C LEU A 87 16.95 -7.01 12.99
N ARG A 88 16.65 -8.32 13.09
CA ARG A 88 17.59 -9.37 13.51
C ARG A 88 18.80 -9.52 12.57
N ASP A 89 18.75 -8.97 11.36
CA ASP A 89 19.89 -8.86 10.44
C ASP A 89 20.87 -7.72 10.81
N GLY A 90 20.55 -6.95 11.86
CA GLY A 90 21.32 -5.81 12.34
C GLY A 90 21.10 -4.52 11.54
N LYS A 91 20.35 -4.56 10.42
CA LYS A 91 20.07 -3.42 9.55
C LYS A 91 18.79 -2.70 10.00
N GLU A 92 18.71 -1.43 9.64
CA GLU A 92 17.56 -0.57 9.93
C GLU A 92 16.58 -0.55 8.75
N ARG A 93 15.27 -0.43 9.04
CA ARG A 93 14.20 -0.09 8.10
C ARG A 93 13.56 1.21 8.53
N ASN A 94 13.28 2.09 7.57
CA ASN A 94 12.67 3.40 7.86
C ASN A 94 11.15 3.29 7.69
N ILE A 95 10.40 3.80 8.66
CA ILE A 95 8.94 3.84 8.67
C ILE A 95 8.50 5.29 8.92
N ARG A 96 7.52 5.80 8.16
CA ARG A 96 6.96 7.16 8.33
C ARG A 96 5.57 7.23 8.96
N HIS A 97 4.85 6.11 9.12
CA HIS A 97 3.43 6.15 9.50
C HIS A 97 3.07 5.07 10.52
N ILE A 98 3.50 5.24 11.77
CA ILE A 98 3.13 4.28 12.84
C ILE A 98 1.69 4.50 13.32
N SER A 99 1.11 5.70 13.16
CA SER A 99 -0.10 6.12 13.87
C SER A 99 -1.42 5.99 13.10
N VAL A 100 -1.42 5.56 11.82
CA VAL A 100 -2.62 5.66 10.96
C VAL A 100 -3.17 4.30 10.50
N THR A 101 -2.38 3.23 10.51
CA THR A 101 -2.83 1.91 10.01
C THR A 101 -2.65 0.83 11.08
N THR A 102 -3.76 0.21 11.48
CA THR A 102 -3.77 -1.01 12.30
C THR A 102 -3.60 -2.23 11.40
N PHE A 103 -2.53 -3.00 11.58
CA PHE A 103 -2.39 -4.31 10.95
C PHE A 103 -3.08 -5.37 11.78
N TRP A 104 -3.48 -6.46 11.15
CA TRP A 104 -3.99 -7.63 11.85
C TRP A 104 -2.95 -8.74 11.78
N GLY A 105 -2.57 -9.27 12.95
CA GLY A 105 -1.71 -10.43 13.06
C GLY A 105 -2.43 -11.72 12.63
N PRO A 106 -1.69 -12.82 12.42
CA PRO A 106 -2.26 -14.14 12.10
C PRO A 106 -3.22 -14.68 13.16
N ASP A 107 -3.15 -14.19 14.39
CA ASP A 107 -4.05 -14.51 15.50
C ASP A 107 -5.31 -13.61 15.55
N GLY A 108 -5.49 -12.74 14.55
CA GLY A 108 -6.62 -11.83 14.45
C GLY A 108 -6.55 -10.64 15.41
N LYS A 109 -5.38 -10.37 16.01
CA LYS A 109 -5.18 -9.20 16.89
C LYS A 109 -4.57 -8.02 16.16
N PRO A 110 -4.88 -6.79 16.59
CA PRO A 110 -4.23 -5.61 16.03
C PRO A 110 -2.74 -5.61 16.41
N ILE A 111 -1.88 -5.37 15.44
CA ILE A 111 -0.43 -5.21 15.61
C ILE A 111 0.04 -3.89 14.98
N SER A 112 1.15 -3.37 15.49
CA SER A 112 1.77 -2.16 14.97
C SER A 112 2.48 -2.40 13.63
N ALA A 113 2.74 -1.33 12.89
CA ALA A 113 3.54 -1.36 11.67
C ALA A 113 4.93 -2.01 11.86
N ALA A 114 5.57 -1.72 13.00
CA ALA A 114 6.88 -2.27 13.33
C ALA A 114 6.82 -3.78 13.59
N GLU A 115 5.80 -4.24 14.33
CA GLU A 115 5.58 -5.67 14.58
C GLU A 115 5.24 -6.41 13.29
N PHE A 116 4.36 -5.86 12.45
CA PHE A 116 4.04 -6.45 11.16
C PHE A 116 5.29 -6.58 10.28
N LEU A 117 6.14 -5.55 10.23
CA LEU A 117 7.42 -5.59 9.52
C LEU A 117 8.34 -6.69 10.08
N MET A 118 8.43 -6.83 11.40
CA MET A 118 9.20 -7.91 12.04
C MET A 118 8.67 -9.31 11.72
N LEU A 119 7.35 -9.50 11.74
CA LEU A 119 6.72 -10.77 11.38
C LEU A 119 6.96 -11.11 9.91
N LEU A 120 6.75 -10.16 9.00
CA LEU A 120 7.02 -10.32 7.58
C LEU A 120 8.48 -10.72 7.36
N PHE A 121 9.43 -9.96 7.92
CA PHE A 121 10.86 -10.30 7.87
C PHE A 121 11.18 -11.69 8.44
N GLY A 122 10.43 -12.11 9.45
CA GLY A 122 10.49 -13.43 10.05
C GLY A 122 10.24 -14.55 9.03
N GLN A 123 9.24 -14.35 8.17
CA GLN A 123 8.64 -15.34 7.28
C GLN A 123 9.25 -15.37 5.87
N LEU A 124 9.78 -14.25 5.36
CA LEU A 124 10.38 -14.17 4.01
C LEU A 124 11.42 -15.27 3.69
N PRO A 125 12.29 -15.72 4.62
CA PRO A 125 13.24 -16.81 4.35
C PRO A 125 12.61 -18.16 3.97
N GLU A 126 11.31 -18.37 4.21
CA GLU A 126 10.60 -19.58 3.74
C GLU A 126 10.29 -19.53 2.23
N PHE A 127 10.32 -18.34 1.63
CA PHE A 127 9.91 -18.11 0.24
C PHE A 127 11.09 -17.92 -0.71
N PHE A 128 12.15 -17.26 -0.25
CA PHE A 128 13.36 -17.01 -1.03
C PHE A 128 14.56 -16.75 -0.09
N LYS A 129 15.76 -17.12 -0.55
CA LYS A 129 17.01 -17.08 0.23
C LYS A 129 17.73 -15.75 0.08
N ASP A 130 17.71 -15.20 -1.13
CA ASP A 130 18.45 -14.00 -1.50
C ASP A 130 17.68 -13.17 -2.53
N GLU A 131 18.30 -12.05 -2.89
CA GLU A 131 17.73 -11.08 -3.84
C GLU A 131 17.59 -11.66 -5.25
N ASP A 132 18.53 -12.51 -5.67
CA ASP A 132 18.51 -13.12 -7.00
C ASP A 132 17.37 -14.13 -7.13
N GLU A 133 17.11 -14.92 -6.09
CA GLU A 133 15.95 -15.82 -6.04
C GLU A 133 14.64 -15.04 -6.02
N LEU A 134 14.55 -13.93 -5.26
CA LEU A 134 13.39 -13.05 -5.30
C LEU A 134 13.15 -12.49 -6.72
N ARG A 135 14.21 -11.99 -7.38
CA ARG A 135 14.12 -11.50 -8.78
C ARG A 135 13.67 -12.60 -9.74
N ALA A 136 14.21 -13.81 -9.61
CA ALA A 136 13.85 -14.95 -10.46
C ALA A 136 12.37 -15.33 -10.29
N LEU A 137 11.87 -15.39 -9.05
CA LEU A 137 10.46 -15.67 -8.76
C LEU A 137 9.55 -14.54 -9.22
N TRP A 138 9.95 -13.28 -9.03
CA TRP A 138 9.09 -12.13 -9.31
C TRP A 138 9.00 -11.77 -10.80
N SER A 139 10.05 -12.08 -11.57
CA SER A 139 10.15 -11.74 -12.99
C SER A 139 9.20 -12.53 -13.89
N LEU A 140 8.70 -13.68 -13.43
CA LEU A 140 7.76 -14.50 -14.18
C LEU A 140 6.35 -14.42 -13.55
N PRO A 141 5.29 -14.17 -14.34
CA PRO A 141 3.93 -14.01 -13.81
C PRO A 141 3.46 -15.17 -12.92
N ASP A 142 3.72 -16.41 -13.36
CA ASP A 142 3.22 -17.61 -12.68
C ASP A 142 3.89 -17.84 -11.31
N THR A 143 5.21 -17.62 -11.21
CA THR A 143 5.94 -17.76 -9.94
C THR A 143 5.68 -16.59 -9.02
N ARG A 144 5.52 -15.37 -9.56
CA ARG A 144 5.10 -14.19 -8.78
C ARG A 144 3.74 -14.41 -8.14
N LYS A 145 2.78 -14.93 -8.90
CA LYS A 145 1.44 -15.25 -8.41
C LYS A 145 1.50 -16.25 -7.25
N LYS A 146 2.23 -17.36 -7.43
CA LYS A 146 2.44 -18.36 -6.37
C LYS A 146 3.10 -17.79 -5.12
N LEU A 147 4.08 -16.90 -5.29
CA LEU A 147 4.72 -16.21 -4.16
C LEU A 147 3.73 -15.34 -3.39
N LEU A 148 2.90 -14.56 -4.09
CA LEU A 148 1.86 -13.73 -3.48
C LEU A 148 0.78 -14.56 -2.78
N GLU A 149 0.35 -15.67 -3.39
CA GLU A 149 -0.59 -16.62 -2.80
C GLU A 149 -0.01 -17.23 -1.51
N GLY A 150 1.24 -17.70 -1.53
CA GLY A 150 1.91 -18.24 -0.34
C GLY A 150 2.11 -17.20 0.77
N LEU A 151 2.41 -15.95 0.42
CA LEU A 151 2.47 -14.86 1.40
C LEU A 151 1.08 -14.58 2.02
N ALA A 152 0.02 -14.61 1.21
CA ALA A 152 -1.35 -14.43 1.66
C ALA A 152 -1.78 -15.54 2.64
N GLU A 153 -1.40 -16.81 2.38
CA GLU A 153 -1.65 -17.94 3.30
C GLU A 153 -0.98 -17.74 4.67
N LYS A 154 0.12 -16.98 4.73
CA LYS A 154 0.81 -16.61 5.97
C LYS A 154 0.28 -15.33 6.63
N GLY A 155 -0.78 -14.73 6.06
CA GLY A 155 -1.37 -13.48 6.57
C GLY A 155 -0.76 -12.20 5.98
N PHE A 156 0.11 -12.30 4.97
CA PHE A 156 0.74 -11.17 4.27
C PHE A 156 0.13 -11.02 2.88
N GLY A 157 -1.18 -10.86 2.82
CA GLY A 157 -1.90 -10.64 1.58
C GLY A 157 -1.54 -9.32 0.91
N LYS A 158 -2.07 -9.14 -0.31
CA LYS A 158 -1.79 -7.96 -1.12
C LYS A 158 -2.14 -6.66 -0.42
N ASP A 159 -3.29 -6.59 0.24
CA ASP A 159 -3.74 -5.38 0.94
C ASP A 159 -2.77 -4.98 2.06
N GLN A 160 -2.25 -5.96 2.81
CA GLN A 160 -1.26 -5.72 3.85
C GLN A 160 0.08 -5.23 3.26
N LEU A 161 0.50 -5.77 2.11
CA LEU A 161 1.71 -5.30 1.43
C LEU A 161 1.53 -3.88 0.86
N VAL A 162 0.34 -3.52 0.37
CA VAL A 162 0.01 -2.16 -0.08
C VAL A 162 -0.01 -1.18 1.10
N GLU A 163 -0.55 -1.56 2.26
CA GLU A 163 -0.43 -0.75 3.47
C GLU A 163 1.04 -0.56 3.88
N MET A 164 1.86 -1.60 3.74
CA MET A 164 3.30 -1.48 3.98
C MET A 164 3.96 -0.49 3.02
N GLN A 165 3.55 -0.40 1.75
CA GLN A 165 4.05 0.62 0.81
C GLN A 165 3.89 2.04 1.37
N LYS A 166 2.71 2.36 1.90
CA LYS A 166 2.43 3.68 2.49
C LYS A 166 3.34 3.98 3.68
N ILE A 167 3.57 2.96 4.49
CA ILE A 167 4.35 3.07 5.72
C ILE A 167 5.82 3.34 5.47
N ILE A 168 6.36 2.82 4.37
CA ILE A 168 7.76 3.01 3.96
C ILE A 168 7.95 4.09 2.89
N ASP A 169 6.92 4.91 2.59
CA ASP A 169 6.98 6.00 1.59
C ASP A 169 7.28 5.46 0.16
N ALA A 170 6.60 4.37 -0.21
CA ALA A 170 6.84 3.59 -1.42
C ALA A 170 5.56 3.24 -2.21
N GLU A 171 4.50 4.04 -2.11
CA GLU A 171 3.20 3.83 -2.81
C GLU A 171 3.36 3.77 -4.34
N ASN A 172 4.36 4.49 -4.86
CA ASN A 172 4.69 4.51 -6.27
C ASN A 172 5.65 3.39 -6.68
N SER A 173 6.07 2.53 -5.75
CA SER A 173 7.00 1.42 -6.01
C SER A 173 6.26 0.12 -6.32
N ASP A 174 6.98 -0.92 -6.73
CA ASP A 174 6.39 -2.25 -6.91
C ASP A 174 6.27 -2.97 -5.56
N LEU A 175 5.44 -4.01 -5.45
CA LEU A 175 5.44 -4.89 -4.27
C LEU A 175 6.77 -5.66 -4.16
N PHE A 176 7.47 -5.90 -5.28
CA PHE A 176 8.86 -6.34 -5.26
C PHE A 176 9.73 -5.47 -4.39
N ASP A 177 9.61 -4.14 -4.50
CA ASP A 177 10.42 -3.19 -3.74
C ASP A 177 10.12 -3.26 -2.24
N VAL A 178 8.88 -3.51 -1.87
CA VAL A 178 8.49 -3.73 -0.47
C VAL A 178 9.18 -4.97 0.09
N LEU A 179 9.09 -6.09 -0.64
CA LEU A 179 9.70 -7.35 -0.22
C LEU A 179 11.22 -7.23 -0.14
N ALA A 180 11.85 -6.62 -1.15
CA ALA A 180 13.28 -6.37 -1.19
C ALA A 180 13.74 -5.39 -0.10
N HIS A 181 12.94 -4.35 0.18
CA HIS A 181 13.20 -3.44 1.30
C HIS A 181 13.19 -4.21 2.61
N VAL A 182 12.13 -4.96 2.90
CA VAL A 182 12.01 -5.70 4.16
C VAL A 182 13.11 -6.75 4.28
N ALA A 183 13.31 -7.62 3.28
CA ALA A 183 14.29 -8.70 3.33
C ALA A 183 15.75 -8.21 3.33
N PHE A 184 16.09 -7.19 2.54
CA PHE A 184 17.49 -6.89 2.22
C PHE A 184 17.94 -5.46 2.54
N ALA A 185 17.02 -4.61 3.01
CA ALA A 185 17.23 -3.18 3.26
C ALA A 185 17.47 -2.35 1.99
N MET A 186 16.99 -2.84 0.84
CA MET A 186 17.10 -2.11 -0.42
C MET A 186 16.23 -0.86 -0.40
N GLN A 187 16.67 0.20 -1.08
CA GLN A 187 15.84 1.39 -1.26
C GLN A 187 14.78 1.08 -2.34
N PRO A 188 13.48 1.28 -2.06
CA PRO A 188 12.44 1.16 -3.06
C PRO A 188 12.68 2.14 -4.22
N ILE A 189 12.48 1.67 -5.45
CA ILE A 189 12.41 2.54 -6.63
C ILE A 189 10.98 2.62 -7.14
N SER A 190 10.63 3.74 -7.76
CA SER A 190 9.29 3.88 -8.32
C SER A 190 9.09 2.96 -9.54
N ARG A 191 7.84 2.56 -9.80
CA ARG A 191 7.45 1.82 -11.01
C ARG A 191 7.86 2.57 -12.28
N LYS A 192 7.83 3.90 -12.25
CA LYS A 192 8.28 4.77 -13.36
C LYS A 192 9.79 4.63 -13.61
N GLU A 193 10.61 4.71 -12.56
CA GLU A 193 12.06 4.52 -12.68
C GLU A 193 12.40 3.08 -13.10
N ARG A 194 11.65 2.11 -12.60
CA ARG A 194 11.79 0.70 -12.98
C ARG A 194 11.50 0.49 -14.47
N ALA A 195 10.36 0.99 -14.96
CA ALA A 195 9.99 0.93 -16.36
C ALA A 195 11.04 1.64 -17.24
N ALA A 196 11.48 2.84 -16.85
CA ALA A 196 12.50 3.59 -17.56
C ALA A 196 13.84 2.84 -17.67
N SER A 197 14.23 2.10 -16.62
CA SER A 197 15.46 1.29 -16.64
C SER A 197 15.34 0.12 -17.64
N ALA A 198 14.17 -0.51 -17.72
CA ALA A 198 13.91 -1.61 -18.64
C ALA A 198 13.82 -1.20 -20.12
N HIS A 199 13.55 0.09 -20.42
CA HIS A 199 13.43 0.57 -21.80
C HIS A 199 14.68 0.27 -22.65
N SER A 200 15.88 0.42 -22.09
CA SER A 200 17.14 0.17 -22.81
C SER A 200 17.21 -1.26 -23.35
N GLU A 201 17.07 -2.25 -22.47
CA GLU A 201 17.02 -3.67 -22.80
C GLU A 201 15.88 -4.02 -23.77
N ILE A 202 14.71 -3.37 -23.60
CA ILE A 202 13.57 -3.58 -24.49
C ILE A 202 13.87 -3.09 -25.91
N HIS A 203 14.52 -1.93 -26.04
CA HIS A 203 14.87 -1.36 -27.34
C HIS A 203 15.94 -2.18 -28.07
N GLU A 204 16.82 -2.85 -27.35
CA GLU A 204 17.86 -3.70 -27.94
C GLU A 204 17.34 -5.07 -28.41
N HIS A 205 16.29 -5.61 -27.77
CA HIS A 205 15.87 -7.00 -27.96
C HIS A 205 14.56 -7.20 -28.74
N PHE A 206 13.76 -6.16 -28.96
CA PHE A 206 12.44 -6.27 -29.58
C PHE A 206 12.29 -5.39 -30.82
N SER A 207 11.39 -5.76 -31.73
CA SER A 207 11.10 -4.94 -32.93
C SER A 207 10.28 -3.69 -32.60
N ASP A 208 10.27 -2.67 -33.46
CA ASP A 208 9.54 -1.40 -33.24
C ASP A 208 8.06 -1.61 -32.84
N LYS A 209 7.38 -2.57 -33.49
CA LYS A 209 5.98 -2.89 -33.17
C LYS A 209 5.82 -3.57 -31.81
N GLN A 210 6.76 -4.45 -31.46
CA GLN A 210 6.80 -5.10 -30.15
C GLN A 210 7.12 -4.09 -29.05
N GLN A 211 8.10 -3.20 -29.27
CA GLN A 211 8.44 -2.10 -28.36
C GLN A 211 7.21 -1.23 -28.11
N ALA A 212 6.51 -0.79 -29.15
CA ALA A 212 5.30 0.04 -29.01
C ALA A 212 4.19 -0.64 -28.18
N PHE A 213 4.07 -1.97 -28.24
CA PHE A 213 3.15 -2.72 -27.38
C PHE A 213 3.68 -2.85 -25.95
N LEU A 214 4.98 -3.14 -25.77
CA LEU A 214 5.59 -3.25 -24.45
C LEU A 214 5.57 -1.91 -23.71
N ASP A 215 5.82 -0.80 -24.38
CA ASP A 215 5.69 0.57 -23.84
C ASP A 215 4.26 0.86 -23.37
N PHE A 216 3.27 0.40 -24.15
CA PHE A 216 1.87 0.48 -23.76
C PHE A 216 1.59 -0.33 -22.48
N VAL A 217 2.10 -1.56 -22.38
CA VAL A 217 2.00 -2.38 -21.16
C VAL A 217 2.69 -1.69 -19.97
N LEU A 218 3.88 -1.13 -20.18
CA LEU A 218 4.64 -0.43 -19.15
C LEU A 218 3.90 0.82 -18.65
N ALA A 219 3.24 1.57 -19.54
CA ALA A 219 2.42 2.71 -19.13
C ALA A 219 1.28 2.30 -18.18
N HIS A 220 0.59 1.19 -18.49
CA HIS A 220 -0.42 0.61 -17.61
C HIS A 220 0.16 0.13 -16.29
N TYR A 221 1.30 -0.57 -16.32
CA TYR A 221 2.02 -1.01 -15.13
C TYR A 221 2.41 0.16 -14.20
N VAL A 222 2.92 1.26 -14.76
CA VAL A 222 3.29 2.44 -13.97
C VAL A 222 2.08 3.02 -13.24
N GLN A 223 0.93 3.09 -13.92
CA GLN A 223 -0.30 3.67 -13.39
C GLN A 223 -1.01 2.74 -12.38
N GLU A 224 -1.26 1.49 -12.77
CA GLU A 224 -2.15 0.56 -12.06
C GLU A 224 -1.40 -0.47 -11.20
N GLY A 225 -0.10 -0.68 -11.45
CA GLY A 225 0.76 -1.57 -10.68
C GLY A 225 0.99 -2.95 -11.29
N VAL A 226 1.56 -3.84 -10.48
CA VAL A 226 2.12 -5.14 -10.91
C VAL A 226 1.07 -6.11 -11.47
N ASP A 227 -0.20 -5.94 -11.11
CA ASP A 227 -1.29 -6.77 -11.63
C ASP A 227 -1.41 -6.70 -13.15
N GLU A 228 -1.09 -5.55 -13.76
CA GLU A 228 -1.13 -5.39 -15.22
C GLU A 228 -0.15 -6.31 -15.95
N LEU A 229 0.82 -6.86 -15.22
CA LEU A 229 1.82 -7.79 -15.74
C LEU A 229 1.39 -9.27 -15.60
N GLU A 230 0.18 -9.55 -15.11
CA GLU A 230 -0.34 -10.92 -15.00
C GLU A 230 -0.73 -11.51 -16.36
N GLN A 231 -0.67 -12.84 -16.49
CA GLN A 231 -1.02 -13.53 -17.73
C GLN A 231 -2.46 -13.21 -18.17
N GLU A 232 -3.37 -13.15 -17.21
CA GLU A 232 -4.80 -12.92 -17.39
C GLU A 232 -5.09 -11.52 -17.96
N LYS A 233 -4.14 -10.58 -17.86
CA LYS A 233 -4.26 -9.23 -18.44
C LYS A 233 -3.91 -9.18 -19.91
N LEU A 234 -3.10 -10.12 -20.42
CA LEU A 234 -2.59 -10.08 -21.79
C LEU A 234 -3.70 -9.89 -22.82
N THR A 235 -4.76 -10.69 -22.76
CA THR A 235 -5.89 -10.59 -23.71
C THR A 235 -6.58 -9.22 -23.64
N LYS A 236 -6.73 -8.66 -22.44
CA LYS A 236 -7.36 -7.34 -22.24
C LYS A 236 -6.48 -6.23 -22.80
N LEU A 237 -5.17 -6.29 -22.56
CA LEU A 237 -4.19 -5.33 -23.05
C LEU A 237 -4.07 -5.36 -24.58
N LEU A 238 -4.09 -6.55 -25.19
CA LEU A 238 -4.11 -6.69 -26.65
C LEU A 238 -5.36 -6.06 -27.25
N ARG A 239 -6.55 -6.36 -26.70
CA ARG A 239 -7.81 -5.74 -27.15
C ARG A 239 -7.79 -4.23 -27.01
N LEU A 240 -7.26 -3.71 -25.89
CA LEU A 240 -7.20 -2.28 -25.66
C LEU A 240 -6.24 -1.58 -26.63
N LYS A 241 -5.05 -2.15 -26.88
CA LYS A 241 -4.06 -1.57 -27.80
C LYS A 241 -4.48 -1.63 -29.27
N TYR A 242 -5.16 -2.70 -29.65
CA TYR A 242 -5.51 -3.03 -31.05
C TYR A 242 -7.01 -2.89 -31.35
N GLN A 243 -7.75 -2.10 -30.55
CA GLN A 243 -9.17 -1.79 -30.79
C GLN A 243 -10.03 -3.05 -31.00
N ASP A 244 -9.90 -4.01 -30.08
CA ASP A 244 -10.53 -5.34 -30.09
C ASP A 244 -10.10 -6.30 -31.23
N SER A 245 -9.15 -5.90 -32.07
CA SER A 245 -8.62 -6.72 -33.17
C SER A 245 -7.40 -7.57 -32.73
N ILE A 246 -7.67 -8.81 -32.28
CA ILE A 246 -6.61 -9.81 -32.05
C ILE A 246 -5.84 -10.16 -33.33
N PRO A 247 -6.46 -10.28 -34.52
CA PRO A 247 -5.71 -10.54 -35.76
C PRO A 247 -4.64 -9.49 -36.05
N ASP A 248 -4.95 -8.20 -35.83
CA ASP A 248 -3.98 -7.12 -36.05
C ASP A 248 -2.84 -7.20 -35.02
N ALA A 249 -3.16 -7.53 -33.77
CA ALA A 249 -2.15 -7.77 -32.75
C ALA A 249 -1.18 -8.90 -33.13
N VAL A 250 -1.70 -10.00 -33.68
CA VAL A 250 -0.89 -11.12 -34.18
C VAL A 250 -0.02 -10.71 -35.37
N ALA A 251 -0.58 -9.93 -36.31
CA ALA A 251 0.16 -9.43 -37.46
C ALA A 251 1.29 -8.46 -37.06
N ASP A 252 1.07 -7.61 -36.06
CA ASP A 252 2.02 -6.59 -35.63
C ASP A 252 3.11 -7.14 -34.69
N LEU A 253 2.74 -7.99 -33.73
CA LEU A 253 3.67 -8.55 -32.75
C LEU A 253 4.46 -9.75 -33.30
N GLY A 254 3.97 -10.32 -34.40
CA GLY A 254 4.56 -11.46 -35.09
C GLY A 254 4.27 -12.79 -34.39
N GLY A 255 4.27 -13.86 -35.19
CA GLY A 255 4.09 -15.22 -34.71
C GLY A 255 2.63 -15.58 -34.44
N ASP A 256 2.40 -16.29 -33.33
CA ASP A 256 1.09 -16.71 -32.87
C ASP A 256 0.83 -16.20 -31.44
N ILE A 257 -0.32 -16.58 -30.86
CA ILE A 257 -0.67 -16.21 -29.48
C ILE A 257 0.37 -16.72 -28.47
N GLY A 258 1.01 -17.85 -28.74
CA GLY A 258 2.08 -18.40 -27.90
C GLY A 258 3.34 -17.53 -27.94
N ALA A 259 3.73 -17.05 -29.13
CA ALA A 259 4.84 -16.12 -29.30
C ALA A 259 4.58 -14.79 -28.58
N ILE A 260 3.35 -14.25 -28.67
CA ILE A 260 2.96 -13.02 -27.96
C ILE A 260 3.00 -13.24 -26.44
N ARG A 261 2.54 -14.39 -25.96
CA ARG A 261 2.66 -14.74 -24.54
C ARG A 261 4.12 -14.78 -24.10
N ASN A 262 4.99 -15.42 -24.89
CA ASN A 262 6.42 -15.49 -24.59
C ASN A 262 7.09 -14.11 -24.62
N LEU A 263 6.69 -13.23 -25.54
CA LEU A 263 7.09 -11.82 -25.57
C LEU A 263 6.68 -11.12 -24.27
N PHE A 264 5.40 -11.22 -23.90
CA PHE A 264 4.83 -10.59 -22.69
C PHE A 264 5.43 -11.13 -21.39
N PHE A 265 5.84 -12.40 -21.34
CA PHE A 265 6.50 -12.98 -20.17
C PHE A 265 7.98 -12.62 -20.16
N GLY A 266 8.64 -12.72 -21.31
CA GLY A 266 10.07 -12.58 -21.46
C GLY A 266 10.58 -11.18 -21.15
N PHE A 267 9.84 -10.13 -21.50
CA PHE A 267 10.30 -8.77 -21.25
C PHE A 267 10.31 -8.40 -19.76
N GLN A 268 9.46 -9.03 -18.94
CA GLN A 268 9.29 -8.65 -17.52
C GLN A 268 10.57 -8.83 -16.72
N ARG A 269 11.47 -9.75 -17.12
CA ARG A 269 12.78 -9.91 -16.48
C ARG A 269 13.59 -8.61 -16.47
N TYR A 270 13.47 -7.79 -17.51
CA TYR A 270 14.23 -6.54 -17.64
C TYR A 270 13.79 -5.49 -16.62
N LEU A 271 12.57 -5.60 -16.07
CA LEU A 271 12.12 -4.75 -14.96
C LEU A 271 12.87 -5.03 -13.66
N TYR A 272 13.45 -6.22 -13.51
CA TYR A 272 14.07 -6.67 -12.26
C TYR A 272 15.52 -7.11 -12.46
N GLN A 273 16.16 -6.73 -13.55
CA GLN A 273 17.61 -6.88 -13.66
C GLN A 273 18.31 -5.82 -12.79
N PRO A 274 19.48 -6.16 -12.21
CA PRO A 274 20.31 -5.16 -11.58
C PRO A 274 20.77 -4.19 -12.66
N SER A 275 20.44 -2.91 -12.49
CA SER A 275 21.01 -1.83 -13.29
C SER A 275 22.54 -1.97 -13.21
N GLY A 276 23.23 -2.11 -14.35
CA GLY A 276 24.69 -2.29 -14.39
C GLY A 276 25.40 -1.17 -13.62
N GLY A 277 25.70 -1.42 -12.34
CA GLY A 277 26.02 -0.34 -11.41
C GLY A 277 26.16 -0.76 -9.96
N ALA A 278 26.73 -1.93 -9.71
CA ALA A 278 27.60 -2.27 -8.57
C ALA A 278 27.78 -3.80 -8.56
N ALA A 279 28.74 -4.28 -9.36
CA ALA A 279 29.43 -5.50 -8.99
C ALA A 279 29.96 -5.34 -7.56
N ARG A 280 29.69 -6.32 -6.71
CA ARG A 280 30.41 -6.49 -5.44
C ARG A 280 31.89 -6.72 -5.70
#